data_AF-A0A0N4Z568-F1
#
_entry.id   AF-A0A0N4Z568-F1
#
_cell.length_a   1.000
_cell.length_b   1.000
_cell.length_c   1.000
_cell.angle_alpha   90.00
_cell.angle_beta   90.00
_cell.angle_gamma   90.00
#
_symmetry.space_group_name_H-M   'P 1'
#
loop_
_entity.id
_entity.type
_entity.pdbx_description
1 polymer ?
#
loop_
_entity_poly.entity_id
_entity_poly.type
_entity_poly.pdbx_seq_one_letter_code
_entity_poly.pdbx_strand_id
1 'polypeptide(L)'
;SVVREFRNHRFDADIDGAPLAEADEDWFAAVVHGVVEDQRAVDEAVKARLASNWRLERLDATLRALLRCGAWELKHKPDVPR
;
A
#
# COMPACT_ATOMS: atom_id res chain seq x y z
N SER A 1 9.98 -13.24 1.83
CA SER A 1 9.50 -11.87 1.56
C SER A 1 8.51 -11.47 2.65
N VAL A 2 8.25 -10.18 2.83
CA VAL A 2 7.20 -9.69 3.74
C VAL A 2 5.85 -10.31 3.38
N VAL A 3 5.54 -10.42 2.09
CA VAL A 3 4.33 -11.08 1.58
C VAL A 3 4.16 -12.49 2.15
N ARG A 4 5.20 -13.34 2.07
CA ARG A 4 5.13 -14.71 2.58
C ARG A 4 4.90 -14.78 4.10
N GLU A 5 5.48 -13.86 4.87
CA GLU A 5 5.31 -13.85 6.33
C GLU A 5 3.88 -13.47 6.72
N PHE A 6 3.28 -12.50 6.02
CA PHE A 6 1.88 -12.12 6.23
C PHE A 6 0.90 -13.25 5.89
N ARG A 7 1.09 -13.90 4.73
CA ARG A 7 0.29 -15.06 4.31
C ARG A 7 0.32 -16.18 5.34
N ASN A 8 1.50 -16.47 5.89
CA ASN A 8 1.65 -17.63 6.78
C ASN A 8 1.17 -17.38 8.22
N HIS A 9 1.05 -16.12 8.65
CA HIS A 9 0.95 -15.83 10.09
C HIS A 9 -0.01 -14.70 10.49
N ARG A 10 -0.51 -13.86 9.55
CA ARG A 10 -1.14 -12.58 9.94
C ARG A 10 -2.52 -12.31 9.38
N PHE A 11 -2.96 -13.00 8.33
CA PHE A 11 -4.30 -12.77 7.77
C PHE A 11 -5.41 -13.44 8.58
N ASP A 12 -5.14 -14.61 9.17
CA ASP A 12 -6.11 -15.36 10.00
C ASP A 12 -6.00 -15.04 11.49
N ALA A 13 -5.35 -13.93 11.86
CA ALA A 13 -5.19 -13.55 13.26
C ALA A 13 -6.41 -12.76 13.76
N ASP A 14 -6.95 -13.14 14.91
CA ASP A 14 -7.93 -12.32 15.62
C ASP A 14 -7.25 -11.04 16.13
N ILE A 15 -7.90 -9.89 15.92
CA ILE A 15 -7.51 -8.63 16.56
C ILE A 15 -8.56 -8.30 17.61
N ASP A 16 -8.12 -8.20 18.87
CA ASP A 16 -8.98 -7.87 20.02
C ASP A 16 -10.23 -8.77 20.15
N GLY A 17 -10.11 -10.05 19.76
CA GLY A 17 -11.19 -11.04 19.82
C GLY A 17 -12.25 -10.90 18.73
N ALA A 18 -12.03 -10.02 17.74
CA ALA A 18 -12.84 -9.94 16.53
C ALA A 18 -12.13 -10.65 15.37
N PRO A 19 -12.81 -11.57 14.66
CA PRO A 19 -12.27 -12.15 13.45
C PRO A 19 -12.13 -11.04 12.40
N LEU A 20 -10.96 -10.97 11.78
CA LEU A 20 -10.75 -10.11 10.63
C LEU A 20 -11.58 -10.60 9.44
N ALA A 21 -11.92 -9.68 8.54
CA ALA A 21 -12.43 -10.08 7.24
C ALA A 21 -11.36 -10.88 6.49
N GLU A 22 -11.80 -11.84 5.67
CA GLU A 22 -10.90 -12.62 4.83
C GLU A 22 -10.04 -11.68 3.96
N ALA A 23 -8.72 -11.84 4.07
CA ALA A 23 -7.80 -11.00 3.34
C ALA A 23 -7.65 -11.48 1.89
N ASP A 24 -7.71 -10.55 0.94
CA ASP A 24 -7.28 -10.85 -0.42
C ASP A 24 -5.75 -10.85 -0.48
N GLU A 25 -5.16 -12.03 -0.28
CA GLU A 25 -3.71 -12.21 -0.22
C GLU A 25 -3.01 -11.89 -1.55
N ASP A 26 -3.70 -12.06 -2.67
CA ASP A 26 -3.17 -11.77 -4.00
C ASP A 26 -3.21 -10.28 -4.27
N TRP A 27 -4.26 -9.58 -3.82
CA TRP A 27 -4.29 -8.13 -3.84
C TRP A 27 -3.17 -7.52 -2.98
N PHE A 28 -3.00 -8.01 -1.75
CA PHE A 28 -1.91 -7.56 -0.88
C PHE A 28 -0.54 -7.75 -1.53
N ALA A 29 -0.28 -8.94 -2.08
CA ALA A 29 0.96 -9.22 -2.77
C ALA A 29 1.17 -8.29 -3.97
N ALA A 30 0.12 -8.07 -4.77
CA ALA A 30 0.17 -7.19 -5.94
C ALA A 30 0.53 -5.75 -5.55
N VAL A 31 -0.06 -5.20 -4.48
CA VAL A 31 0.28 -3.86 -4.00
C VAL A 31 1.73 -3.79 -3.52
N VAL A 32 2.17 -4.74 -2.68
CA VAL A 32 3.53 -4.72 -2.12
C VAL A 32 4.59 -4.82 -3.22
N HIS A 33 4.41 -5.72 -4.18
CA HIS A 33 5.34 -5.89 -5.30
C HIS A 33 5.26 -4.73 -6.28
N GLY A 34 4.05 -4.35 -6.67
CA GLY A 34 3.81 -3.29 -7.63
C GLY A 34 4.33 -1.93 -7.17
N VAL A 35 4.21 -1.58 -5.89
CA VAL A 35 4.79 -0.33 -5.34
C VAL A 35 6.32 -0.32 -5.49
N VAL A 36 6.99 -1.45 -5.30
CA VAL A 36 8.45 -1.55 -5.43
C VAL A 36 8.88 -1.49 -6.90
N GLU A 37 8.17 -2.19 -7.78
CA GLU A 37 8.43 -2.22 -9.22
C GLU A 37 8.23 -0.84 -9.87
N ASP A 38 7.17 -0.12 -9.47
CA ASP A 38 6.79 1.18 -10.02
C ASP A 38 7.23 2.37 -9.16
N GLN A 39 8.15 2.16 -8.21
CA GLN A 39 8.44 3.11 -7.13
C GLN A 39 8.66 4.55 -7.62
N ARG A 40 9.41 4.73 -8.72
CA ARG A 40 9.64 6.07 -9.29
C ARG A 40 8.36 6.72 -9.77
N ALA A 41 7.53 6.01 -10.53
CA ALA A 41 6.29 6.56 -11.06
C ALA A 41 5.28 6.87 -9.94
N VAL A 42 5.19 5.99 -8.94
CA VAL A 42 4.37 6.17 -7.75
C VAL A 42 4.83 7.39 -6.95
N ASP A 43 6.12 7.51 -6.67
CA ASP A 43 6.67 8.63 -5.90
C ASP A 43 6.46 9.97 -6.60
N GLU A 44 6.64 10.05 -7.92
CA GLU A 44 6.37 11.27 -8.68
C GLU A 44 4.88 11.63 -8.69
N ALA A 45 3.98 10.64 -8.80
CA ALA A 45 2.55 10.87 -8.71
C ALA A 45 2.14 11.43 -7.34
N VAL A 46 2.71 10.90 -6.25
CA VAL A 46 2.46 11.40 -4.89
C VAL A 46 3.03 12.81 -4.72
N LYS A 47 4.30 13.04 -5.09
CA LYS A 47 4.96 14.35 -4.96
C LYS A 47 4.20 15.46 -5.68
N ALA A 48 3.67 15.18 -6.87
CA ALA A 48 2.89 16.14 -7.64
C ALA A 48 1.62 16.64 -6.91
N ARG A 49 1.15 15.90 -5.89
CA ARG A 49 -0.08 16.20 -5.13
C ARG A 49 0.17 16.60 -3.68
N LEU A 50 1.42 16.61 -3.23
CA LEU A 50 1.77 17.19 -1.93
C LEU A 50 1.62 18.71 -1.97
N ALA A 51 1.26 19.30 -0.82
CA ALA A 51 1.31 20.75 -0.66
C ALA A 51 2.73 21.27 -0.93
N SER A 52 2.87 22.50 -1.43
CA SER A 52 4.14 23.07 -1.93
C SER A 52 5.28 23.07 -0.90
N ASN A 53 4.98 23.04 0.39
CA ASN A 53 5.95 22.99 1.49
C ASN A 53 6.21 21.57 2.05
N TRP A 54 5.64 20.54 1.44
CA TRP A 54 5.80 19.14 1.85
C TRP A 54 6.75 18.40 0.89
N ARG A 55 7.56 17.51 1.46
CA ARG A 55 8.46 16.62 0.71
C ARG A 55 8.17 15.19 1.09
N LEU A 56 8.16 14.28 0.12
CA LEU A 56 7.84 12.88 0.34
C LEU A 56 8.77 12.23 1.39
N GLU A 57 10.04 12.63 1.39
CA GLU A 57 11.07 12.13 2.30
C GLU A 57 10.88 12.62 3.75
N ARG A 58 10.05 13.64 3.97
CA ARG A 58 9.72 14.19 5.30
C ARG A 58 8.49 13.55 5.94
N LEU A 59 7.71 12.79 5.18
CA LEU A 59 6.59 12.01 5.73
C LEU A 59 7.14 10.89 6.62
N ASP A 60 6.41 10.50 7.67
CA ASP A 60 6.73 9.28 8.39
C ASP A 60 6.55 8.04 7.50
N ALA A 61 7.15 6.92 7.91
CA ALA A 61 7.18 5.71 7.10
C ALA A 61 5.78 5.14 6.83
N THR A 62 4.87 5.23 7.79
CA THR A 62 3.51 4.69 7.66
C THR A 62 2.70 5.51 6.67
N LEU A 63 2.69 6.84 6.82
CA LEU A 63 1.98 7.71 5.88
C LEU A 63 2.55 7.60 4.45
N ARG A 64 3.88 7.52 4.33
CA ARG A 64 4.53 7.33 3.03
C ARG A 64 4.12 6.00 2.38
N ALA A 65 4.04 4.93 3.15
CA ALA A 65 3.58 3.63 2.66
C ALA A 65 2.11 3.70 2.19
N LEU A 66 1.23 4.31 3.00
CA LEU A 66 -0.19 4.48 2.65
C LEU A 66 -0.38 5.25 1.34
N LEU A 67 0.30 6.38 1.17
CA LEU A 67 0.22 7.18 -0.06
C LEU A 67 0.75 6.43 -1.28
N ARG A 68 1.82 5.64 -1.12
CA ARG A 68 2.37 4.82 -2.20
C ARG A 68 1.41 3.71 -2.61
N CYS A 69 0.82 2.99 -1.65
CA CYS A 69 -0.16 1.95 -1.92
C CYS A 69 -1.37 2.54 -2.67
N GLY A 70 -1.99 3.59 -2.13
CA GLY A 70 -3.16 4.20 -2.76
C GLY A 70 -2.87 4.77 -4.15
N ALA A 71 -1.72 5.41 -4.35
CA ALA A 71 -1.33 5.92 -5.67
C ALA A 71 -1.08 4.79 -6.69
N TRP A 72 -0.49 3.67 -6.25
CA TRP A 72 -0.31 2.50 -7.11
C TRP A 72 -1.65 1.85 -7.46
N GLU A 73 -2.55 1.70 -6.50
CA GLU A 73 -3.89 1.12 -6.71
C GLU A 73 -4.70 1.97 -7.70
N LEU A 74 -4.80 3.28 -7.49
CA LEU A 74 -5.53 4.18 -8.41
C LEU A 74 -4.98 4.16 -9.85
N LYS A 75 -3.69 3.84 -10.02
CA LYS A 75 -3.04 3.75 -11.33
C LYS A 75 -3.29 2.41 -12.03
N HIS A 76 -3.32 1.30 -11.30
CA HIS A 76 -3.30 -0.05 -11.89
C HIS A 76 -4.59 -0.85 -11.70
N LYS A 77 -5.49 -0.38 -10.83
CA LYS A 77 -6.72 -1.07 -10.48
C LYS A 77 -7.92 -0.22 -10.91
N PRO A 78 -8.32 -0.31 -12.20
CA PRO A 78 -9.41 0.50 -12.76
C PRO A 78 -10.76 0.21 -12.11
N ASP A 79 -10.86 -0.93 -11.42
CA ASP A 79 -11.99 -1.41 -10.62
C ASP A 79 -12.08 -0.75 -9.23
N VAL A 80 -11.05 -0.05 -8.77
CA VAL A 80 -11.11 0.76 -7.54
C VAL A 80 -11.94 2.03 -7.80
N PRO A 81 -13.05 2.27 -7.09
CA PRO A 81 -13.85 3.48 -7.24
C PRO A 81 -13.01 4.74 -6.99
N ARG A 82 -13.16 5.76 -7.85
CA ARG A 82 -12.39 7.02 -7.81
C ARG A 82 -13.09 8.12 -7.04
#